data_AF-A0A1V5MWA1-F1
#
_entry.id   AF-A0A1V5MWA1-F1
#
_cell.length_a   1.000
_cell.length_b   1.000
_cell.length_c   1.000
_cell.angle_alpha   90.00
_cell.angle_beta   90.00
_cell.angle_gamma   90.00
#
_symmetry.space_group_name_H-M   'P 1'
#
loop_
_entity.id
_entity.type
_entity.pdbx_description
1 polymer ?
#
loop_
_entity_poly.entity_id
_entity_poly.type
_entity_poly.pdbx_seq_one_letter_code
_entity_poly.pdbx_strand_id
1 'polypeptide(L)'
;MPPAPLNAAIDFTPAWEPVAAALRVLDKGGRLVINAIRKEERDKKALLNLDYARDLWQEKELKSVANITRADAAEFLQIAAEIPIRPQVQEFPLARIGEALQLLKQGKIRGAGVLRIANR
;
A
#
# COMPACT_ATOMS: atom_id res chain seq x y z
N MET A 1 14.21 9.04 -6.36
CA MET A 1 14.01 8.66 -7.78
C MET A 1 14.49 7.24 -7.97
N PRO A 2 13.73 6.37 -8.65
CA PRO A 2 14.18 5.02 -8.97
C PRO A 2 15.34 5.06 -9.99
N PRO A 3 16.15 3.99 -10.11
CA PRO A 3 17.29 3.94 -11.04
C PRO A 3 16.85 3.85 -12.52
N ALA A 4 15.60 3.50 -12.80
CA ALA A 4 15.00 3.43 -14.13
C ALA A 4 13.48 3.75 -14.06
N PRO A 5 12.84 4.10 -15.19
CA PRO A 5 11.38 4.21 -15.26
C PRO A 5 10.67 2.93 -14.81
N LEU A 6 9.50 3.07 -14.17
CA LEU A 6 8.74 1.97 -13.61
C LEU A 6 7.63 1.51 -14.55
N ASN A 7 7.52 0.21 -14.79
CA ASN A 7 6.35 -0.35 -15.49
C ASN A 7 5.10 -0.35 -14.60
N ALA A 8 5.28 -0.48 -13.28
CA ALA A 8 4.19 -0.43 -12.33
C ALA A 8 4.65 0.08 -10.96
N ALA A 9 3.71 0.65 -10.21
CA ALA A 9 3.89 1.03 -8.82
C ALA A 9 2.60 0.78 -8.02
N ILE A 10 2.76 0.44 -6.74
CA ILE A 10 1.64 0.32 -5.79
C ILE A 10 1.88 1.30 -4.65
N ASP A 11 0.86 2.09 -4.33
CA ASP A 11 0.91 3.07 -3.27
C ASP A 11 -0.05 2.68 -2.12
N PHE A 12 0.50 2.60 -0.92
CA PHE A 12 -0.21 2.30 0.32
C PHE A 12 -0.29 3.52 1.26
N THR A 13 0.28 4.65 0.86
CA THR A 13 0.37 5.82 1.73
C THR A 13 -0.99 6.50 1.88
N PRO A 14 -1.24 7.19 3.01
CA PRO A 14 -2.42 8.05 3.14
C PRO A 14 -2.24 9.41 2.42
N ALA A 15 -1.09 9.67 1.80
CA ALA A 15 -0.70 10.97 1.23
C ALA A 15 -0.87 11.02 -0.30
N TRP A 16 -0.98 12.23 -0.88
CA TRP A 16 -1.09 12.45 -2.33
C TRP A 16 0.25 12.76 -3.01
N GLU A 17 1.23 13.32 -2.30
CA GLU A 17 2.56 13.61 -2.86
C GLU A 17 3.24 12.37 -3.47
N PRO A 18 3.22 11.17 -2.84
CA PRO A 18 3.77 9.97 -3.45
C PRO A 18 3.08 9.57 -4.76
N VAL A 19 1.77 9.82 -4.87
CA VAL A 19 0.99 9.51 -6.09
C VAL A 19 1.46 10.41 -7.24
N ALA A 20 1.55 11.72 -7.00
CA ALA A 20 2.03 12.67 -8.01
C ALA A 20 3.47 12.41 -8.42
N ALA A 21 4.34 12.03 -7.46
CA ALA A 21 5.72 11.66 -7.74
C ALA A 21 5.85 10.35 -8.53
N ALA A 22 5.01 9.35 -8.23
CA ALA A 22 5.02 8.06 -8.92
C ALA A 22 4.64 8.19 -10.40
N LEU A 23 3.62 8.99 -10.74
CA LEU A 23 3.20 9.23 -12.13
C LEU A 23 4.34 9.78 -13.03
N ARG A 24 5.22 10.61 -12.46
CA ARG A 24 6.40 11.17 -13.15
C ARG A 24 7.43 10.13 -13.54
N VAL A 25 7.53 9.04 -12.78
CA VAL A 25 8.57 8.01 -12.96
C VAL A 25 8.04 6.75 -13.61
N LEU A 26 6.76 6.70 -13.96
CA LEU A 26 6.21 5.63 -14.79
C LEU A 26 6.76 5.71 -16.21
N ASP A 27 7.06 4.55 -16.78
CA ASP A 27 7.34 4.38 -18.20
C ASP A 27 6.05 4.49 -19.04
N LYS A 28 6.20 4.49 -20.37
CA LYS A 28 5.09 4.37 -21.33
C LYS A 28 4.26 3.13 -21.02
N GLY A 29 2.93 3.27 -20.97
CA GLY A 29 2.02 2.19 -20.60
C GLY A 29 2.07 1.79 -19.13
N GLY A 30 2.82 2.52 -18.29
CA GLY A 30 3.01 2.16 -16.88
C GLY A 30 1.76 2.38 -16.03
N ARG A 31 1.61 1.60 -14.95
CA ARG A 31 0.42 1.64 -14.08
C ARG A 31 0.76 1.96 -12.62
N LEU A 32 0.11 2.98 -12.07
CA LEU A 32 0.08 3.25 -10.63
C LEU A 32 -1.24 2.77 -10.02
N VAL A 33 -1.15 1.86 -9.05
CA VAL A 33 -2.31 1.36 -8.30
C VAL A 33 -2.29 1.90 -6.87
N ILE A 34 -3.34 2.64 -6.48
CA ILE A 34 -3.57 3.08 -5.11
C ILE A 34 -4.32 1.99 -4.37
N ASN A 35 -3.67 1.39 -3.37
CA ASN A 35 -4.25 0.43 -2.44
C ASN A 35 -4.34 1.05 -1.03
N ALA A 36 -5.16 2.09 -0.92
CA ALA A 36 -5.41 2.79 0.34
C ALA A 36 -6.90 3.05 0.49
N ILE A 37 -7.46 2.76 1.67
CA ILE A 37 -8.90 2.93 1.96
C ILE A 37 -9.23 4.43 2.13
N ARG A 38 -8.26 5.26 2.51
CA ARG A 38 -8.43 6.71 2.71
C ARG A 38 -7.16 7.46 2.32
N LYS A 39 -7.35 8.68 1.83
CA LYS A 39 -6.30 9.69 1.61
C LYS A 39 -6.57 10.92 2.46
N GLU A 40 -5.52 11.53 2.97
CA GLU A 40 -5.59 12.76 3.74
C GLU A 40 -5.71 13.97 2.79
N GLU A 41 -6.38 15.03 3.25
CA GLU A 41 -6.55 16.24 2.44
C GLU A 41 -5.32 17.18 2.52
N ARG A 42 -4.42 16.96 3.49
CA ARG A 42 -3.31 17.87 3.85
C ARG A 42 -2.40 18.25 2.67
N ASP A 43 -2.19 17.33 1.74
CA ASP A 43 -1.26 17.46 0.62
C ASP A 43 -1.95 17.24 -0.73
N LYS A 44 -3.28 17.17 -0.76
CA LYS A 44 -4.08 16.94 -1.98
C LYS A 44 -3.81 17.96 -3.08
N LYS A 45 -3.39 19.18 -2.72
CA LYS A 45 -2.93 20.21 -3.67
C LYS A 45 -1.80 19.74 -4.59
N ALA A 46 -1.06 18.69 -4.24
CA ALA A 46 -0.06 18.08 -5.11
C ALA A 46 -0.64 17.64 -6.47
N LEU A 47 -1.92 17.22 -6.50
CA LEU A 47 -2.63 16.84 -7.72
C LEU A 47 -2.82 18.01 -8.70
N LEU A 48 -2.87 19.25 -8.19
CA LEU A 48 -3.03 20.43 -9.04
C LEU A 48 -1.76 20.74 -9.87
N ASN A 49 -0.62 20.14 -9.51
CA ASN A 49 0.65 20.30 -10.21
C ASN A 49 0.92 19.18 -11.23
N LEU A 50 -0.09 18.34 -11.50
CA LEU A 50 0.00 17.32 -12.53
C LEU A 50 0.02 17.98 -13.90
N ASP A 51 1.00 17.61 -14.70
CA ASP A 51 1.11 18.01 -16.09
C ASP A 51 0.75 16.82 -16.98
N TYR A 52 -0.17 17.01 -17.92
CA TYR A 52 -0.67 15.91 -18.73
C TYR A 52 0.42 15.23 -19.56
N ALA A 53 1.23 16.03 -20.28
CA ALA A 53 2.26 15.51 -21.19
C ALA A 53 3.37 14.76 -20.45
N ARG A 54 3.74 15.24 -19.25
CA ARG A 54 4.77 14.63 -18.40
C ARG A 54 4.27 13.44 -17.59
N ASP A 55 3.10 13.58 -16.95
CA ASP A 55 2.68 12.70 -15.86
C ASP A 55 1.67 11.62 -16.30
N LEU A 56 0.88 11.86 -17.36
CA LEU A 56 -0.24 10.96 -17.73
C LEU A 56 -0.25 10.51 -19.21
N TRP A 57 0.39 11.25 -20.12
CA TRP A 57 0.51 10.87 -21.54
C TRP A 57 1.26 9.55 -21.71
N GLN A 58 1.14 8.95 -22.91
CA GLN A 58 1.76 7.67 -23.30
C GLN A 58 1.12 6.45 -22.63
N GLU A 59 -0.22 6.44 -22.56
CA GLU A 59 -1.02 5.31 -22.03
C GLU A 59 -0.71 4.96 -20.56
N LYS A 60 -0.29 5.94 -19.75
CA LYS A 60 -0.09 5.72 -18.31
C LYS A 60 -1.45 5.60 -17.61
N GLU A 61 -1.53 4.71 -16.63
CA GLU A 61 -2.77 4.44 -15.89
C GLU A 61 -2.64 4.81 -14.40
N LEU A 62 -3.64 5.51 -13.87
CA LEU A 62 -3.87 5.68 -12.43
C LEU A 62 -5.13 4.92 -12.03
N LYS A 63 -5.02 3.97 -11.09
CA LYS A 63 -6.13 3.10 -10.68
C LYS A 63 -6.23 2.99 -9.17
N SER A 64 -7.45 2.94 -8.64
CA SER A 64 -7.70 2.49 -7.28
C SER A 64 -8.17 1.04 -7.27
N VAL A 65 -7.91 0.33 -6.16
CA VAL A 65 -8.42 -1.02 -5.94
C VAL A 65 -9.07 -1.11 -4.56
N ALA A 66 -10.19 -1.83 -4.49
CA ALA A 66 -10.93 -2.04 -3.24
C ALA A 66 -11.55 -3.44 -3.13
N ASN A 67 -11.76 -4.12 -4.26
CA ASN A 67 -12.42 -5.42 -4.27
C ASN A 67 -11.39 -6.54 -4.11
N ILE A 68 -11.45 -7.25 -2.99
CA ILE A 68 -10.76 -8.52 -2.77
C ILE A 68 -11.84 -9.52 -2.38
N THR A 69 -12.04 -10.53 -3.22
CA THR A 69 -13.00 -11.60 -2.95
C THR A 69 -12.36 -12.71 -2.11
N ARG A 70 -13.21 -13.58 -1.56
CA ARG A 70 -12.73 -14.80 -0.89
C ARG A 70 -11.94 -15.71 -1.83
N ALA A 71 -12.30 -15.76 -3.11
CA ALA A 71 -11.59 -16.53 -4.12
C ALA A 71 -10.18 -15.97 -4.34
N ASP A 72 -10.06 -14.64 -4.53
CA ASP A 72 -8.76 -13.97 -4.69
C ASP A 72 -7.82 -14.26 -3.51
N ALA A 73 -8.35 -14.22 -2.28
CA ALA A 73 -7.57 -14.51 -1.07
C ALA A 73 -7.12 -15.98 -1.02
N ALA A 74 -7.99 -16.94 -1.38
CA ALA A 74 -7.65 -18.35 -1.38
C ALA A 74 -6.57 -18.67 -2.43
N GLU A 75 -6.71 -18.14 -3.64
CA GLU A 75 -5.74 -18.28 -4.72
C GLU A 75 -4.39 -17.67 -4.34
N PHE A 76 -4.39 -16.44 -3.80
CA PHE A 76 -3.17 -15.79 -3.37
C PHE A 76 -2.45 -16.54 -2.24
N LEU A 77 -3.19 -17.12 -1.27
CA LEU A 77 -2.57 -17.87 -0.17
C LEU A 77 -1.84 -19.13 -0.66
N GLN A 78 -2.32 -19.78 -1.72
CA GLN A 78 -1.61 -20.90 -2.34
C GLN A 78 -0.27 -20.43 -2.92
N ILE A 79 -0.29 -19.35 -3.71
CA ILE A 79 0.92 -18.75 -4.29
C ILE A 79 1.89 -18.27 -3.20
N ALA A 80 1.39 -17.63 -2.15
CA ALA A 80 2.20 -17.10 -1.05
C ALA A 80 2.97 -18.21 -0.29
N ALA A 81 2.39 -19.41 -0.20
CA ALA A 81 3.03 -20.58 0.38
C ALA A 81 4.20 -21.10 -0.49
N GLU A 82 4.10 -20.97 -1.81
CA GLU A 82 5.15 -21.36 -2.78
C GLU A 82 6.31 -20.36 -2.82
N ILE A 83 6.07 -19.06 -2.57
CA ILE A 83 7.05 -17.95 -2.57
C ILE A 83 7.80 -17.78 -1.21
N PRO A 84 7.63 -18.74 -0.28
CA PRO A 84 7.61 -18.55 1.19
C PRO A 84 7.65 -17.10 1.72
N ILE A 85 6.57 -16.33 1.53
CA ILE A 85 6.47 -14.99 2.11
C ILE A 85 6.42 -15.10 3.65
N ARG A 86 7.34 -14.42 4.36
CA ARG A 86 7.37 -14.33 5.83
C ARG A 86 7.07 -12.90 6.28
N PRO A 87 5.82 -12.58 6.66
CA PRO A 87 5.47 -11.26 7.17
C PRO A 87 6.24 -10.97 8.46
N GLN A 88 6.71 -9.74 8.61
CA GLN A 88 7.15 -9.26 9.92
C GLN A 88 5.90 -9.05 10.79
N VAL A 89 5.86 -9.74 11.93
CA VAL A 89 4.76 -9.63 12.88
C VAL A 89 5.28 -9.24 14.25
N GLN A 90 4.49 -8.44 14.96
CA GLN A 90 4.67 -8.17 16.37
C GLN A 90 3.47 -8.75 17.11
N GLU A 91 3.72 -9.79 17.90
CA GLU A 91 2.67 -10.48 18.63
C GLU A 91 2.40 -9.84 19.99
N PHE A 92 1.13 -9.77 20.34
CA PHE A 92 0.65 -9.31 21.64
C PHE A 92 -0.28 -10.36 22.24
N PRO A 93 -0.14 -10.69 23.54
CA PRO A 93 -1.17 -11.47 24.21
C PRO A 93 -2.47 -10.66 24.24
N LEU A 94 -3.62 -11.34 24.13
CA LEU A 94 -4.93 -10.68 24.15
C LEU A 94 -5.11 -9.75 25.37
N ALA A 95 -4.56 -10.13 26.53
CA ALA A 95 -4.58 -9.31 27.76
C ALA A 95 -3.90 -7.94 27.62
N ARG A 96 -3.02 -7.74 26.62
CA ARG A 96 -2.33 -6.46 26.34
C ARG A 96 -2.90 -5.73 25.11
N ILE A 97 -4.15 -6.00 24.73
CA ILE A 97 -4.80 -5.35 23.57
C ILE A 97 -4.77 -3.81 23.64
N GLY A 98 -4.96 -3.23 24.83
CA GLY A 98 -4.94 -1.77 25.00
C GLY A 98 -3.61 -1.14 24.57
N GLU A 99 -2.50 -1.77 24.93
CA GLU A 99 -1.16 -1.35 24.49
C GLU A 99 -0.96 -1.55 23.00
N ALA A 100 -1.39 -2.69 22.44
CA ALA A 100 -1.30 -2.95 21.01
C ALA A 100 -2.03 -1.87 20.20
N LEU A 101 -3.23 -1.47 20.63
CA LEU A 101 -3.99 -0.39 20.00
C LEU A 101 -3.31 0.98 20.14
N GLN A 102 -2.70 1.28 21.29
CA GLN A 102 -1.96 2.52 21.48
C GLN A 102 -0.73 2.61 20.59
N LEU A 103 0.03 1.51 20.46
CA LEU A 103 1.17 1.43 19.54
C LEU A 103 0.74 1.54 18.08
N LEU A 104 -0.36 0.91 17.70
CA LEU A 104 -0.95 1.02 16.36
C LEU A 104 -1.30 2.48 16.02
N LYS A 105 -2.02 3.15 16.93
CA LYS A 105 -2.40 4.57 16.76
C LYS A 105 -1.18 5.49 16.64
N GLN A 106 -0.09 5.18 17.33
CA GLN A 106 1.15 5.95 17.29
C GLN A 106 2.06 5.57 16.10
N GLY A 107 1.68 4.60 15.26
CA GLY A 107 2.51 4.11 14.16
C GLY A 107 3.79 3.42 14.61
N LYS A 108 3.80 2.84 15.83
CA LYS A 108 5.00 2.24 16.45
C LYS A 108 5.13 0.73 16.26
N ILE A 109 4.15 0.10 15.61
CA ILE A 109 4.22 -1.32 15.24
C ILE A 109 5.05 -1.46 13.96
N ARG A 110 6.00 -2.38 13.95
CA ARG A 110 6.72 -2.78 12.73
C ARG A 110 6.03 -3.99 12.11
N GLY A 111 5.67 -3.90 10.83
CA GLY A 111 4.89 -4.93 10.15
C GLY A 111 3.47 -4.99 10.68
N ALA A 112 2.94 -6.19 10.92
CA ALA A 112 1.58 -6.38 11.41
C ALA A 112 1.53 -6.64 12.92
N GLY A 113 0.58 -5.99 13.62
CA GLY A 113 0.26 -6.33 15.01
C GLY A 113 -0.69 -7.53 15.05
N VAL A 114 -0.31 -8.58 15.77
CA VAL A 114 -1.09 -9.83 15.85
C VAL A 114 -1.49 -10.12 17.29
N LEU A 115 -2.78 -10.35 17.53
CA LEU A 115 -3.27 -10.80 18.84
C LEU A 115 -3.24 -12.32 18.92
N ARG A 116 -2.58 -12.87 19.95
CA ARG A 116 -2.66 -14.30 20.25
C ARG A 116 -3.97 -14.59 20.99
N ILE A 117 -4.85 -15.36 20.34
CA ILE A 117 -6.19 -15.71 20.85
C ILE A 117 -6.18 -17.00 21.70
N ALA A 118 -5.13 -17.84 21.59
CA ALA A 118 -4.94 -19.02 22.41
C ALA A 118 -3.51 -19.05 22.97
N ASN A 119 -3.35 -19.53 24.21
CA ASN A 119 -2.04 -19.80 24.81
C ASN A 119 -1.49 -21.09 24.19
N ARG A 120 -0.67 -20.97 23.16
CA ARG A 120 0.35 -21.98 22.86
C ARG A 120 1.71 -21.41 23.26
#